data_AF-A0A6L4ZB83-F1
#
_entry.id   AF-A0A6L4ZB83-F1
#
_cell.length_a   1.000
_cell.length_b   1.000
_cell.length_c   1.000
_cell.angle_alpha   90.00
_cell.angle_beta   90.00
_cell.angle_gamma   90.00
#
_symmetry.space_group_name_H-M   'P 1'
#
loop_
_entity.id
_entity.type
_entity.pdbx_description
1 polymer ?
#
loop_
_entity_poly.entity_id
_entity_poly.type
_entity_poly.pdbx_seq_one_letter_code
_entity_poly.pdbx_strand_id
1 'polypeptide(L)' 'MEKDEYIFGTRAIIEAINKGNNIEKVFIKTGLDNELYQQLISLIKENGIPFQFVPLEKN' A
#
# COMPACT_ATOMS: atom_id res chain seq x y z
N MET A 1 -23.28 -3.18 8.35
CA MET A 1 -22.37 -3.63 7.28
C MET A 1 -21.34 -2.55 7.12
N GLU A 2 -20.17 -2.76 7.72
CA GLU A 2 -19.00 -1.91 7.46
C GLU A 2 -18.61 -2.13 6.00
N LYS A 3 -18.51 -1.05 5.23
CA LYS A 3 -18.08 -1.12 3.83
C LYS A 3 -16.56 -1.14 3.85
N ASP A 4 -15.96 -2.25 3.46
CA ASP A 4 -14.54 -2.29 3.14
C ASP A 4 -14.28 -1.31 1.98
N GLU A 5 -13.56 -0.23 2.25
CA GLU A 5 -13.14 0.74 1.24
C GLU A 5 -11.73 0.40 0.77
N TYR A 6 -11.61 0.07 -0.52
CA TYR A 6 -10.33 -0.29 -1.12
C TYR A 6 -9.77 0.88 -1.92
N ILE A 7 -8.51 1.23 -1.65
CA ILE A 7 -7.75 2.24 -2.39
C ILE A 7 -6.71 1.53 -3.26
N PHE A 8 -6.66 1.88 -4.53
CA PHE A 8 -5.74 1.27 -5.50
C PHE A 8 -4.78 2.28 -6.08
N GLY A 9 -3.54 1.83 -6.28
CA GLY A 9 -2.48 2.62 -6.92
C GLY A 9 -1.53 3.29 -5.91
N THR A 10 -0.24 3.29 -6.24
CA THR A 10 0.83 3.74 -5.34
C THR A 10 0.62 5.18 -4.84
N ARG A 11 0.26 6.11 -5.74
CA ARG A 11 0.03 7.52 -5.39
C ARG A 11 -1.18 7.70 -4.47
N ALA A 12 -2.29 7.03 -4.77
CA ALA A 12 -3.51 7.14 -3.97
C ALA A 12 -3.27 6.60 -2.55
N ILE A 13 -2.51 5.50 -2.42
CA ILE A 13 -2.14 4.95 -1.12
C ILE A 13 -1.21 5.92 -0.36
N ILE A 14 -0.20 6.50 -1.04
CA ILE A 14 0.67 7.52 -0.44
C ILE A 14 -0.14 8.72 0.08
N GLU A 15 -1.07 9.23 -0.73
CA GLU A 15 -1.94 10.34 -0.30
C GLU A 15 -2.84 9.95 0.87
N ALA A 16 -3.35 8.71 0.89
CA ALA A 16 -4.17 8.22 1.98
C ALA A 16 -3.37 8.15 3.30
N ILE A 17 -2.14 7.63 3.26
CA ILE A 17 -1.22 7.60 4.41
C ILE A 17 -0.94 9.03 4.90
N ASN A 18 -0.58 9.94 3.99
CA ASN A 18 -0.24 11.32 4.35
C ASN A 18 -1.43 12.12 4.91
N LYS A 19 -2.66 11.78 4.53
CA LYS A 19 -3.89 12.36 5.11
C LYS A 19 -4.25 11.79 6.48
N GLY A 20 -3.51 10.80 6.97
CA GLY A 20 -3.79 10.12 8.24
C GLY A 20 -5.00 9.19 8.17
N ASN A 21 -5.34 8.66 7.00
CA ASN A 21 -6.38 7.63 6.91
C ASN A 21 -5.91 6.37 7.66
N ASN A 22 -6.84 5.70 8.33
CA ASN A 22 -6.53 4.44 8.98
C ASN A 22 -6.46 3.34 7.91
N ILE A 23 -5.25 2.86 7.63
CA ILE A 23 -5.02 1.78 6.67
C ILE A 23 -4.72 0.51 7.46
N GLU A 24 -5.61 -0.47 7.37
CA GLU A 24 -5.45 -1.75 8.07
C GLU A 24 -4.32 -2.60 7.49
N LYS A 25 -4.21 -2.65 6.15
CA LYS A 25 -3.20 -3.44 5.46
C LYS A 25 -2.98 -2.97 4.02
N VAL A 26 -1.73 -3.01 3.55
CA VAL A 26 -1.38 -2.74 2.15
C VAL A 26 -0.93 -4.02 1.43
N PHE A 27 -1.51 -4.31 0.27
CA PHE A 27 -1.06 -5.40 -0.61
C PHE A 27 -0.20 -4.86 -1.74
N ILE A 28 0.97 -5.45 -1.92
CA ILE A 28 2.00 -4.94 -2.83
C ILE A 28 2.38 -6.03 -3.81
N LYS A 29 2.27 -5.77 -5.12
CA LYS A 29 2.72 -6.72 -6.14
C LYS A 29 4.24 -6.85 -6.12
N THR A 30 4.76 -8.07 -6.14
CA THR A 30 6.20 -8.33 -6.29
C THR A 30 6.70 -7.84 -7.65
N GLY A 31 8.00 -7.53 -7.79
CA GLY A 31 8.59 -7.12 -9.08
C GLY A 31 8.42 -5.64 -9.44
N LEU A 32 7.91 -4.81 -8.51
CA LEU A 32 7.93 -3.36 -8.65
C LEU A 32 9.28 -2.82 -8.17
N ASP A 33 9.98 -2.08 -9.05
CA ASP A 33 11.19 -1.35 -8.68
C ASP A 33 11.16 0.02 -9.37
N ASN A 34 10.61 1.00 -8.66
CA ASN A 34 10.56 2.39 -9.10
C ASN A 34 10.54 3.32 -7.88
N GLU A 35 10.78 4.61 -8.12
CA GLU A 35 10.87 5.63 -7.07
C GLU A 35 9.61 5.70 -6.20
N LEU A 36 8.43 5.63 -6.81
CA LEU A 36 7.15 5.69 -6.08
C LEU A 36 6.95 4.47 -5.19
N TYR A 37 7.38 3.29 -5.63
CA TYR A 37 7.35 2.08 -4.83
C TYR A 37 8.25 2.19 -3.60
N GLN A 38 9.48 2.70 -3.77
CA GLN A 38 10.40 2.93 -2.66
C GLN A 38 9.81 3.94 -1.65
N GLN A 39 9.21 5.04 -2.13
CA GLN A 39 8.50 6.01 -1.28
C GLN A 39 7.34 5.38 -0.52
N LEU A 40 6.51 4.58 -1.17
CA LEU A 40 5.39 3.88 -0.53
C LEU A 40 5.89 2.95 0.59
N ILE A 41 6.92 2.15 0.32
CA ILE A 41 7.49 1.22 1.31
C ILE A 41 8.04 1.97 2.52
N SER A 42 8.74 3.08 2.31
CA SER A 42 9.24 3.92 3.42
C SER A 42 8.09 4.43 4.27
N LEU A 43 7.06 5.03 3.66
CA LEU A 43 5.90 5.56 4.37
C LEU A 43 5.15 4.48 5.16
N ILE A 44 4.92 3.31 4.57
CA ILE A 44 4.28 2.17 5.24
C ILE A 44 5.07 1.77 6.48
N LYS A 45 6.41 1.65 6.35
CA LYS A 45 7.29 1.28 7.47
C LYS A 45 7.32 2.34 8.56
N GLU A 46 7.43 3.62 8.19
CA GLU A 46 7.44 4.75 9.13
C GLU A 46 6.14 4.86 9.93
N ASN A 47 5.00 4.56 9.30
CA ASN A 47 3.69 4.58 9.95
C ASN A 47 3.33 3.24 10.62
N GLY A 48 4.19 2.22 10.57
CA GLY A 48 3.92 0.91 11.16
C GLY A 48 2.74 0.17 10.52
N ILE A 49 2.43 0.46 9.26
CA ILE A 49 1.28 -0.12 8.56
C ILE A 49 1.63 -1.55 8.13
N PRO A 50 0.80 -2.56 8.45
CA PRO A 50 1.00 -3.92 7.97
C PRO A 50 0.96 -3.99 6.44
N PHE A 51 1.88 -4.76 5.84
CA PHE A 51 1.89 -4.97 4.40
C PHE A 51 2.20 -6.42 4.03
N GLN A 52 1.73 -6.84 2.85
CA GLN A 52 1.97 -8.17 2.30
C GLN A 52 2.32 -8.09 0.82
N PHE A 53 3.38 -8.79 0.44
CA PHE A 53 3.72 -8.99 -0.96
C PHE A 53 2.81 -10.06 -1.58
N VAL A 54 2.23 -9.74 -2.73
CA VAL A 54 1.41 -10.65 -3.53
C VAL A 54 2.13 -10.94 -4.85
N PRO A 55 2.20 -12.20 -5.28
CA PRO A 55 2.80 -12.54 -6.56
C PRO A 55 2.03 -11.88 -7.72
N LEU A 56 2.76 -11.46 -8.76
CA LEU A 56 2.17 -10.94 -10.00
C LEU A 56 1.40 -12.03 -10.76
N GLU A 57 1.85 -13.27 -10.63
CA GLU A 57 1.30 -14.42 -11.31
C GLU A 57 0.11 -14.97 -10.50
N LYS A 58 -1.08 -14.94 -11.11
CA LYS A 58 -2.16 -15.85 -10.72
C LYS A 58 -1.84 -17.18 -11.42
N ASN A 59 -1.56 -18.23 -10.64
CA ASN A 59 -1.68 -19.60 -11.15
C ASN A 59 -3.12 -19.88 -11.58
#